data_AF-E0X641-F1
#
_entry.id   AF-E0X641-F1
#
_cell.length_a   1.000
_cell.length_b   1.000
_cell.length_c   1.000
_cell.angle_alpha   90.00
_cell.angle_beta   90.00
_cell.angle_gamma   90.00
#
_symmetry.space_group_name_H-M   'P 1'
#
loop_
_entity.id
_entity.type
_entity.pdbx_description
1 polymer ?
#
loop_
_entity_poly.entity_id
_entity_poly.type
_entity_poly.pdbx_seq_one_letter_code
_entity_poly.pdbx_strand_id
1 'polypeptide(L)'
;LYFAPDLILNEQRMKESSFYSLCLTMWQIPQEFVKLQVSQEEFLCMKVLLLLNTIPLEGLRSQNQFEEMRSCYIRELIKAIGLRQKGVVSSSQRFYQLTKLLDNLHDLVKQLHLYCLNTFIQSRALSVEFPEM
;
A
#
# COMPACT_ATOMS: atom_id res chain seq x y z
N LEU A 1 -12.80 -8.59 -0.96
CA LEU A 1 -11.67 -7.93 -1.65
C LEU A 1 -11.98 -7.89 -3.14
N TYR A 2 -11.93 -6.71 -3.74
CA TYR A 2 -12.21 -6.51 -5.18
C TYR A 2 -10.87 -6.53 -5.92
N PHE A 3 -10.53 -7.65 -6.57
CA PHE A 3 -9.30 -7.75 -7.37
C PHE A 3 -9.58 -7.34 -8.83
N ALA A 4 -10.68 -7.81 -9.38
CA ALA A 4 -11.18 -7.47 -10.71
C ALA A 4 -12.73 -7.57 -10.74
N PRO A 5 -13.41 -7.04 -11.77
CA PRO A 5 -14.87 -7.13 -11.89
C PRO A 5 -15.44 -8.56 -11.85
N ASP A 6 -14.68 -9.51 -12.38
CA ASP A 6 -14.97 -10.95 -12.43
C ASP A 6 -14.32 -11.75 -11.27
N LEU A 7 -13.49 -11.10 -10.46
CA LEU A 7 -12.78 -11.72 -9.34
C LEU A 7 -12.96 -10.92 -8.04
N ILE A 8 -14.12 -11.09 -7.43
CA ILE A 8 -14.43 -10.56 -6.10
C ILE A 8 -14.34 -11.70 -5.09
N LEU A 9 -13.44 -11.56 -4.11
CA LEU A 9 -13.35 -12.47 -2.96
C LEU A 9 -14.30 -11.98 -1.86
N ASN A 10 -15.41 -12.69 -1.66
CA ASN A 10 -16.27 -12.51 -0.48
C ASN A 10 -15.72 -13.34 0.70
N GLU A 11 -16.35 -13.23 1.87
CA GLU A 11 -15.89 -13.94 3.08
C GLU A 11 -15.81 -15.46 2.88
N GLN A 12 -16.77 -16.06 2.18
CA GLN A 12 -16.77 -17.49 1.87
C GLN A 12 -15.54 -17.88 1.04
N ARG A 13 -15.29 -17.20 -0.08
CA ARG A 13 -14.13 -17.46 -0.96
C ARG A 13 -12.80 -17.19 -0.26
N MET A 14 -12.76 -16.22 0.67
CA MET A 14 -11.57 -16.01 1.49
C MET A 14 -11.31 -17.22 2.39
N LYS A 15 -12.32 -17.78 3.06
CA LYS A 15 -12.17 -18.96 3.95
C LYS A 15 -11.74 -20.22 3.20
N GLU A 16 -12.15 -20.34 1.94
CA GLU A 16 -11.75 -21.43 1.04
C GLU A 16 -10.31 -21.26 0.52
N SER A 17 -9.73 -20.07 0.63
CA SER A 17 -8.36 -19.80 0.17
C SER A 17 -7.30 -20.25 1.18
N SER A 18 -6.16 -20.71 0.67
CA SER A 18 -4.96 -21.05 1.47
C SER A 18 -4.32 -19.85 2.17
N PHE A 19 -4.78 -18.63 1.89
CA PHE A 19 -4.24 -17.36 2.40
C PHE A 19 -5.28 -16.51 3.12
N TYR A 20 -6.27 -17.16 3.76
CA TYR A 20 -7.34 -16.50 4.49
C TYR A 20 -6.85 -15.41 5.47
N SER A 21 -5.81 -15.70 6.26
CA SER A 21 -5.24 -14.73 7.21
C SER A 21 -4.71 -13.47 6.51
N LEU A 22 -4.05 -13.62 5.36
CA LEU A 22 -3.60 -12.50 4.54
C LEU A 22 -4.77 -11.74 3.92
N CYS A 23 -5.86 -12.43 3.53
CA CYS A 23 -7.08 -11.76 3.08
C CYS A 23 -7.64 -10.84 4.17
N LEU A 24 -7.69 -11.29 5.42
CA LEU A 24 -8.16 -10.48 6.54
C LEU A 24 -7.28 -9.25 6.76
N THR A 25 -5.96 -9.40 6.70
CA THR A 25 -5.04 -8.25 6.84
C THR A 25 -5.18 -7.27 5.68
N MET A 26 -5.28 -7.77 4.43
CA MET A 26 -5.53 -6.91 3.25
C MET A 26 -6.87 -6.19 3.34
N TRP A 27 -7.89 -6.81 3.93
CA TRP A 27 -9.22 -6.23 4.09
C TRP A 27 -9.23 -5.02 5.05
N GLN A 28 -8.24 -4.90 5.94
CA GLN A 28 -8.12 -3.75 6.82
C GLN A 28 -7.76 -2.45 6.07
N ILE A 29 -7.04 -2.53 4.94
CA ILE A 29 -6.64 -1.35 4.17
C ILE A 29 -7.84 -0.53 3.68
N PRO A 30 -8.79 -1.11 2.91
CA PRO A 30 -9.95 -0.33 2.46
C PRO A 30 -10.82 0.15 3.63
N GLN A 31 -10.86 -0.58 4.76
CA GLN A 31 -11.55 -0.11 5.96
C GLN A 31 -10.90 1.16 6.53
N GLU A 32 -9.57 1.22 6.61
CA GLU A 32 -8.85 2.43 7.03
C GLU A 32 -9.02 3.57 6.02
N PHE A 33 -9.07 3.30 4.71
CA PHE A 33 -9.38 4.32 3.70
C PHE A 33 -10.76 4.95 3.91
N VAL A 34 -11.78 4.11 4.15
CA VAL A 34 -13.15 4.58 4.44
C VAL A 34 -13.19 5.38 5.74
N LYS A 35 -12.57 4.87 6.80
CA LYS A 35 -12.51 5.51 8.12
C LYS A 35 -11.83 6.88 8.08
N LEU A 36 -10.72 7.01 7.36
CA LEU A 36 -10.00 8.28 7.20
C LEU A 36 -10.61 9.19 6.14
N GLN A 37 -11.60 8.69 5.38
CA GLN A 37 -12.18 9.35 4.22
C GLN A 37 -11.07 9.85 3.27
N VAL A 38 -10.19 8.94 2.88
CA VAL A 38 -9.07 9.26 1.97
C VAL A 38 -9.65 9.72 0.62
N SER A 39 -9.25 10.90 0.17
CA SER A 39 -9.68 11.43 -1.12
C SER A 39 -8.90 10.78 -2.27
N GLN A 40 -9.37 10.94 -3.50
CA GLN A 40 -8.67 10.44 -4.67
C GLN A 40 -7.28 11.09 -4.81
N GLU A 41 -7.16 12.39 -4.56
CA GLU A 41 -5.90 13.13 -4.66
C GLU A 41 -4.89 12.65 -3.61
N GLU A 42 -5.34 12.43 -2.37
CA GLU A 42 -4.51 11.88 -1.30
C GLU A 42 -4.05 10.46 -1.63
N PHE A 43 -4.98 9.61 -2.09
CA PHE A 43 -4.68 8.24 -2.52
C PHE A 43 -3.62 8.21 -3.64
N LEU A 44 -3.76 9.06 -4.66
CA LEU A 44 -2.81 9.13 -5.77
C LEU A 44 -1.41 9.56 -5.30
N CYS A 45 -1.32 10.54 -4.40
CA CYS A 45 -0.04 10.94 -3.80
C CYS A 45 0.57 9.81 -2.96
N MET A 46 -0.23 9.19 -2.10
CA MET A 46 0.17 8.06 -1.25
C MET A 46 0.68 6.88 -2.08
N LYS A 47 0.03 6.56 -3.21
CA LYS A 47 0.45 5.49 -4.13
C LYS A 47 1.87 5.72 -4.66
N VAL A 48 2.20 6.97 -5.03
CA VAL A 48 3.56 7.29 -5.48
C VAL A 48 4.56 7.26 -4.31
N LEU A 49 4.17 7.76 -3.14
CA LEU A 49 5.01 7.68 -1.95
C LEU A 49 5.32 6.24 -1.54
N LEU A 50 4.36 5.32 -1.70
CA LEU A 50 4.55 3.89 -1.47
C LEU A 50 5.62 3.31 -2.41
N LEU A 51 5.57 3.64 -3.71
CA LEU A 51 6.60 3.26 -4.68
C LEU A 51 7.99 3.77 -4.26
N LEU A 52 8.05 4.97 -3.69
CA LEU A 52 9.28 5.62 -3.27
C LEU A 52 9.67 5.29 -1.82
N ASN A 53 9.10 4.26 -1.19
CA ASN A 53 9.28 3.97 0.25
C ASN A 53 10.24 2.83 0.58
N THR A 54 10.79 2.15 -0.43
CA THR A 54 11.76 1.07 -0.24
C THR A 54 12.91 1.26 -1.22
N ILE A 55 14.14 1.33 -0.70
CA ILE A 55 15.36 1.45 -1.50
C ILE A 55 16.39 0.40 -1.05
N PRO A 56 17.37 0.06 -1.90
CA PRO A 56 18.50 -0.79 -1.51
C PRO A 56 19.28 -0.18 -0.34
N LEU A 57 19.94 -1.03 0.46
CA LEU A 57 20.72 -0.59 1.62
C LEU A 57 21.95 0.22 1.21
N GLU A 58 22.54 -0.14 0.07
CA GLU A 58 23.64 0.55 -0.60
C GLU A 58 23.23 1.88 -1.26
N GLY A 59 21.93 2.19 -1.28
CA GLY A 59 21.38 3.38 -1.92
C GLY A 59 21.16 3.22 -3.43
N LEU A 60 20.61 4.26 -4.05
CA LEU A 60 20.35 4.30 -5.49
C LEU A 60 21.49 4.99 -6.24
N ARG A 61 21.68 4.62 -7.51
CA ARG A 61 22.66 5.25 -8.42
C ARG A 61 22.49 6.78 -8.50
N SER A 62 21.24 7.26 -8.44
CA SER A 62 20.88 8.68 -8.52
C SER A 62 20.11 9.11 -7.27
N GLN A 63 20.70 8.89 -6.08
CA GLN A 63 20.07 9.14 -4.78
C GLN A 63 19.43 10.53 -4.65
N ASN A 64 20.16 11.60 -5.03
CA ASN A 64 19.64 12.97 -4.94
C ASN A 64 18.36 13.20 -5.77
N GLN A 65 18.28 12.61 -6.97
CA GLN A 65 17.10 12.73 -7.84
C GLN A 65 15.91 11.98 -7.24
N PHE A 66 16.16 10.81 -6.65
CA PHE A 66 15.13 10.06 -5.94
C PHE A 66 14.59 10.84 -4.73
N GLU A 67 15.47 11.44 -3.93
CA GLU A 67 15.09 12.24 -2.77
C GLU A 67 14.34 13.52 -3.16
N GLU A 68 14.74 14.17 -4.26
CA GLU A 68 14.01 15.30 -4.83
C GLU A 68 12.60 14.87 -5.27
N MET A 69 12.49 13.76 -6.00
CA MET A 69 11.20 13.22 -6.44
C MET A 69 10.30 12.88 -5.25
N ARG A 70 10.82 12.17 -4.24
CA ARG A 70 10.09 11.85 -3.01
C ARG A 70 9.63 13.12 -2.29
N SER A 71 10.51 14.12 -2.17
CA SER A 71 10.18 15.41 -1.55
C SER A 71 9.08 16.17 -2.32
N CYS A 72 9.07 16.10 -3.65
CA CYS A 72 7.99 16.65 -4.48
C CYS A 72 6.65 16.00 -4.13
N TYR A 73 6.58 14.67 -4.06
CA TYR A 73 5.33 13.98 -3.75
C TYR A 73 4.86 14.15 -2.30
N ILE A 74 5.79 14.37 -1.35
CA ILE A 74 5.43 14.77 0.02
C ILE A 74 4.74 16.14 0.00
N ARG A 75 5.27 17.10 -0.77
CA ARG A 75 4.64 18.42 -0.93
C ARG A 75 3.28 18.34 -1.61
N GLU A 76 3.11 17.49 -2.63
CA GLU A 76 1.81 17.28 -3.27
C GLU A 76 0.78 16.67 -2.31
N LEU A 77 1.18 15.74 -1.44
CA LEU A 77 0.29 15.23 -0.39
C LEU A 77 -0.15 16.34 0.59
N ILE A 78 0.78 17.21 1.01
CA ILE A 78 0.48 18.35 1.88
C ILE A 78 -0.50 19.32 1.19
N LYS A 79 -0.33 19.59 -0.10
CA LYS A 79 -1.27 20.40 -0.89
C LYS A 79 -2.65 19.75 -0.96
N ALA A 80 -2.72 18.45 -1.27
CA ALA A 80 -3.98 17.70 -1.34
C ALA A 80 -4.75 17.74 -0.01
N ILE A 81 -4.05 17.60 1.13
CA ILE A 81 -4.61 17.77 2.47
C ILE A 81 -5.18 19.18 2.66
N GLY A 82 -4.44 20.21 2.24
CA GLY A 82 -4.84 21.61 2.36
C GLY A 82 -6.10 21.99 1.56
N LEU A 83 -6.47 21.20 0.54
CA LEU A 83 -7.74 21.38 -0.18
C LEU A 83 -8.96 21.00 0.67
N ARG A 84 -8.79 20.11 1.65
CA ARG A 84 -9.89 19.57 2.48
C ARG A 84 -9.85 20.06 3.93
N GLN A 85 -8.66 20.26 4.48
CA GLN A 85 -8.46 20.68 5.87
C GLN A 85 -8.07 22.15 5.95
N LYS A 86 -8.78 22.90 6.79
CA LYS A 86 -8.46 24.29 7.08
C LYS A 86 -7.69 24.39 8.40
N GLY A 87 -6.59 25.12 8.39
CA GLY A 87 -5.78 25.39 9.59
C GLY A 87 -4.64 24.39 9.80
N VAL A 88 -3.53 24.91 10.34
CA VAL A 88 -2.25 24.18 10.45
C VAL A 88 -2.38 22.90 11.28
N VAL A 89 -3.09 22.95 12.42
CA VAL A 89 -3.22 21.81 13.33
C VAL A 89 -3.95 20.64 12.66
N SER A 90 -5.09 20.90 12.00
CA SER A 90 -5.87 19.86 11.32
C SER A 90 -5.09 19.23 10.18
N SER A 91 -4.41 20.06 9.36
CA SER A 91 -3.58 19.57 8.27
C SER A 91 -2.42 18.71 8.75
N SER A 92 -1.74 19.08 9.84
CA SER A 92 -0.67 18.29 10.43
C SER A 92 -1.17 16.95 11.01
N GLN A 93 -2.31 16.95 11.69
CA GLN A 93 -2.93 15.72 12.19
C GLN A 93 -3.32 14.78 11.05
N ARG A 94 -3.90 15.30 9.97
CA ARG A 94 -4.24 14.51 8.79
C ARG A 94 -3.00 13.97 8.10
N PHE A 95 -1.97 14.79 7.95
CA PHE A 95 -0.69 14.34 7.39
C PHE A 95 -0.13 13.15 8.19
N TYR A 96 -0.10 13.26 9.52
CA TYR A 96 0.32 12.16 10.40
C TYR A 96 -0.53 10.90 10.23
N GLN A 97 -1.86 11.02 10.14
CA GLN A 97 -2.75 9.88 9.92
C GLN A 97 -2.44 9.15 8.62
N LEU A 98 -2.24 9.89 7.52
CA LEU A 98 -1.95 9.32 6.21
C LEU A 98 -0.54 8.70 6.14
N THR A 99 0.47 9.33 6.75
CA THR A 99 1.82 8.75 6.80
C THR A 99 1.87 7.52 7.71
N LYS A 100 1.15 7.51 8.83
CA LYS A 100 1.03 6.33 9.69
C LYS A 100 0.39 5.15 8.95
N LEU A 101 -0.62 5.43 8.12
CA LEU A 101 -1.22 4.42 7.26
C LEU A 101 -0.22 3.88 6.24
N LEU A 102 0.59 4.74 5.60
CA LEU A 102 1.68 4.30 4.72
C LEU A 102 2.70 3.41 5.44
N ASP A 103 3.05 3.75 6.67
CA ASP A 103 4.00 2.96 7.46
C ASP A 103 3.43 1.57 7.80
N ASN A 104 2.15 1.51 8.18
CA ASN A 104 1.48 0.24 8.47
C ASN A 104 1.37 -0.68 7.23
N LEU A 105 1.31 -0.11 6.02
CA LEU A 105 1.29 -0.90 4.79
C LEU A 105 2.59 -1.69 4.59
N HIS A 106 3.73 -1.22 5.10
CA HIS A 106 4.99 -1.95 4.96
C HIS A 106 4.97 -3.32 5.59
N ASP A 107 4.41 -3.45 6.79
CA ASP A 107 4.39 -4.73 7.49
C ASP A 107 3.47 -5.74 6.80
N LEU A 108 2.33 -5.27 6.27
CA LEU A 108 1.47 -6.08 5.42
C LEU A 108 2.19 -6.52 4.13
N VAL A 109 2.86 -5.60 3.44
CA VAL A 109 3.59 -5.89 2.19
C VAL A 109 4.69 -6.93 2.45
N LYS A 110 5.41 -6.86 3.58
CA LYS A 110 6.39 -7.88 3.97
C LYS A 110 5.74 -9.27 4.11
N GLN A 111 4.58 -9.36 4.76
CA GLN A 111 3.86 -10.63 4.92
C GLN A 111 3.39 -11.19 3.57
N LEU A 112 2.87 -10.33 2.69
CA LEU A 112 2.45 -10.71 1.33
C LEU A 112 3.64 -11.19 0.48
N HIS A 113 4.76 -10.48 0.52
CA HIS A 113 5.98 -10.88 -0.18
C HIS A 113 6.52 -12.22 0.32
N LEU A 114 6.54 -12.45 1.64
CA LEU A 114 6.98 -13.72 2.20
C LEU A 114 6.11 -14.88 1.73
N TYR A 115 4.78 -14.69 1.73
CA TYR A 115 3.85 -15.70 1.23
C TYR A 115 4.04 -15.97 -0.27
N CYS A 116 4.17 -14.91 -1.06
CA CYS A 116 4.42 -15.00 -2.50
C CYS A 116 5.71 -15.77 -2.79
N LEU A 117 6.82 -15.42 -2.10
CA LEU A 117 8.11 -16.08 -2.27
C LEU A 117 8.06 -17.57 -1.88
N ASN A 118 7.43 -17.90 -0.75
CA ASN A 118 7.27 -19.29 -0.32
C ASN A 118 6.46 -20.10 -1.35
N THR A 119 5.37 -19.52 -1.86
CA THR A 119 4.52 -20.14 -2.88
C THR A 119 5.28 -20.30 -4.19
N PHE A 120 6.10 -19.32 -4.57
CA PHE A 120 6.94 -19.36 -5.76
C PHE A 120 7.96 -20.50 -5.70
N ILE A 121 8.70 -20.60 -4.59
CA ILE A 121 9.69 -21.67 -4.35
C ILE A 121 9.02 -23.05 -4.41
N GLN A 122 7.78 -23.17 -3.91
CA GLN A 122 7.03 -24.43 -3.84
C GLN A 122 6.01 -24.59 -4.98
N SER A 123 6.06 -23.75 -6.02
CA SER A 123 5.03 -23.62 -7.06
C SER A 123 4.62 -24.95 -7.68
N ARG A 124 5.60 -25.81 -8.01
CA ARG A 124 5.35 -27.15 -8.57
C ARG A 124 4.61 -28.08 -7.61
N ALA A 125 4.97 -28.06 -6.32
CA ALA A 125 4.33 -28.91 -5.31
C ALA A 125 2.91 -28.42 -4.98
N LEU A 126 2.71 -27.10 -5.00
CA LEU A 126 1.43 -26.46 -4.72
C LEU A 126 0.54 -26.31 -5.96
N SER A 127 1.03 -26.69 -7.14
CA SER A 127 0.35 -26.50 -8.43
C SER A 127 -0.08 -25.04 -8.66
N VAL A 128 0.81 -24.10 -8.36
CA VAL A 128 0.61 -22.65 -8.57
C VAL A 128 1.44 -22.19 -9.76
N GLU A 129 0.80 -21.52 -10.71
CA GLU A 129 1.45 -20.94 -11.87
C GLU A 129 1.81 -19.47 -11.63
N PHE A 130 2.95 -19.05 -12.17
CA PHE A 130 3.41 -17.67 -12.16
C PHE A 130 3.62 -17.20 -13.60
N PRO A 131 3.08 -16.03 -14.00
CA PRO A 131 3.36 -15.44 -15.30
C PRO A 131 4.82 -14.97 -15.40
N GLU A 132 5.26 -14.58 -16.60
CA GLU A 132 6.63 -14.10 -16.84
C GLU A 132 6.95 -12.75 -16.15
N MET A 133 5.93 -11.94 -15.87
CA MET A 133 6.04 -10.61 -15.26
C MET A 133 6.41 -10.67 -13.78
#